data_AF-A0A927TFC9-F1
#
_entry.id   AF-A0A927TFC9-F1
#
_cell.length_a   1.000
_cell.length_b   1.000
_cell.length_c   1.000
_cell.angle_alpha   90.00
_cell.angle_beta   90.00
_cell.angle_gamma   90.00
#
_symmetry.space_group_name_H-M   'P 1'
#
loop_
_entity.id
_entity.type
_entity.pdbx_description
1 polymer ?
#
loop_
_entity_poly.entity_id
_entity_poly.type
_entity_poly.pdbx_seq_one_letter_code
_entity_poly.pdbx_strand_id
1 'polypeptide(L)'
;METIYFFLFRYGKYILLLICILLVKNANQFVSSKPVKYVKRFDGRKISYDRKFKKKQLKLSIRLTLLYLVCIIVEFLLLLIDGLEWIGLIMLQLQNVVLLLVVINWLVYIDCLCYLRRLKKWGYEVPEDKSKYVHLERLPKVEGDFLKSPEVSRESVALAVLNWLAAVFTIIGGIGFATEHAVVQDIVNLCMVVIGMILIVWVLCGIFYWRQRQYIRYRDDVEFDNDRKKRVHLAAGLGVLVGVAIAAGAVFMVMDLGADYIEAAREEAGYY
;
A
#
# COMPACT_ATOMS: atom_id res chain seq x y z
N MET A 1 -0.09 13.10 26.54
CA MET A 1 -0.49 12.86 25.15
C MET A 1 0.51 12.01 24.39
N GLU A 2 1.76 11.93 24.85
CA GLU A 2 2.79 10.96 24.44
C GLU A 2 2.28 9.53 24.23
N THR A 3 1.40 9.03 25.11
CA THR A 3 0.85 7.67 24.99
C THR A 3 0.00 7.44 23.75
N ILE A 4 -0.68 8.45 23.19
CA ILE A 4 -1.56 8.32 22.01
C ILE A 4 -0.76 8.44 20.71
N TYR A 5 0.24 9.32 20.65
CA TYR A 5 1.16 9.41 19.51
C TYR A 5 2.08 8.19 19.43
N PHE A 6 2.61 7.76 20.59
CA PHE A 6 3.30 6.48 20.70
C PHE A 6 2.37 5.32 20.35
N PHE A 7 1.08 5.37 20.68
CA PHE A 7 0.10 4.37 20.24
C PHE A 7 -0.13 4.42 18.72
N LEU A 8 -0.30 5.59 18.11
CA LEU A 8 -0.59 5.72 16.68
C LEU A 8 0.63 5.35 15.81
N PHE A 9 1.85 5.62 16.27
CA PHE A 9 3.08 5.25 15.57
C PHE A 9 3.47 3.77 15.81
N ARG A 10 3.26 3.25 17.03
CA ARG A 10 3.49 1.83 17.37
C ARG A 10 2.41 0.93 16.78
N TYR A 11 1.14 1.34 16.84
CA TYR A 11 -0.03 0.57 16.36
C TYR A 11 -0.47 0.90 14.92
N GLY A 12 -0.02 2.02 14.33
CA GLY A 12 -0.31 2.37 12.92
C GLY A 12 0.23 1.32 11.93
N LYS A 13 1.33 0.65 12.30
CA LYS A 13 1.88 -0.52 11.59
C LYS A 13 0.90 -1.71 11.57
N TYR A 14 0.10 -1.87 12.64
CA TYR A 14 -0.92 -2.92 12.76
C TYR A 14 -2.20 -2.55 12.02
N ILE A 15 -2.55 -1.25 11.95
CA ILE A 15 -3.67 -0.76 11.13
C ILE A 15 -3.41 -1.03 9.65
N LEU A 16 -2.17 -0.83 9.17
CA LEU A 16 -1.78 -1.12 7.79
C LEU A 16 -1.89 -2.63 7.48
N LEU A 17 -1.51 -3.48 8.45
CA LEU A 17 -1.64 -4.94 8.36
C LEU A 17 -3.12 -5.37 8.39
N LEU A 18 -3.95 -4.73 9.20
CA LEU A 18 -5.40 -4.98 9.30
C LEU A 18 -6.15 -4.54 8.03
N ILE A 19 -5.78 -3.40 7.44
CA ILE A 19 -6.29 -2.93 6.14
C ILE A 19 -5.89 -3.91 5.03
N CYS A 20 -4.65 -4.41 5.04
CA CYS A 20 -4.22 -5.45 4.09
C CYS A 20 -5.03 -6.75 4.25
N ILE A 21 -5.30 -7.19 5.49
CA ILE A 21 -6.11 -8.39 5.78
C ILE A 21 -7.58 -8.19 5.37
N LEU A 22 -8.16 -7.03 5.64
CA LEU A 22 -9.56 -6.71 5.29
C LEU A 22 -9.76 -6.60 3.78
N LEU A 23 -8.79 -6.02 3.05
CA LEU A 23 -8.79 -5.98 1.58
C LEU A 23 -8.67 -7.40 0.97
N VAL A 24 -7.95 -8.31 1.62
CA VAL A 24 -7.87 -9.73 1.22
C VAL A 24 -9.20 -10.46 1.47
N LYS A 25 -9.88 -10.17 2.58
CA LYS A 25 -11.13 -10.84 2.99
C LYS A 25 -12.35 -10.41 2.16
N ASN A 26 -12.44 -9.14 1.77
CA ASN A 26 -13.58 -8.60 1.01
C ASN A 26 -13.49 -8.76 -0.52
N ALA A 27 -12.40 -9.33 -1.04
CA ALA A 27 -12.24 -9.55 -2.49
C ALA A 27 -13.10 -10.69 -3.08
N ASN A 28 -13.91 -11.37 -2.26
CA ASN A 28 -14.68 -12.58 -2.63
C ASN A 28 -16.15 -12.33 -3.02
N GLN A 29 -16.63 -11.09 -3.06
CA GLN A 29 -18.06 -10.81 -3.17
C GLN A 29 -18.48 -10.15 -4.50
N PHE A 30 -19.32 -10.89 -5.25
CA PHE A 30 -20.35 -10.50 -6.24
C PHE A 30 -20.13 -10.62 -7.76
N VAL A 31 -21.09 -11.37 -8.33
CA VAL A 31 -21.44 -11.83 -9.71
C VAL A 31 -22.36 -10.78 -10.37
N SER A 32 -22.29 -10.43 -11.67
CA SER A 32 -23.03 -11.05 -12.80
C SER A 32 -23.00 -10.13 -14.05
N SER A 33 -23.06 -10.72 -15.25
CA SER A 33 -23.86 -10.34 -16.45
C SER A 33 -23.17 -10.21 -17.84
N LYS A 34 -23.72 -11.02 -18.77
CA LYS A 34 -23.85 -11.09 -20.25
C LYS A 34 -22.66 -10.88 -21.24
N PRO A 35 -22.57 -11.70 -22.32
CA PRO A 35 -21.40 -11.77 -23.23
C PRO A 35 -21.49 -10.84 -24.45
N VAL A 36 -20.33 -10.34 -24.92
CA VAL A 36 -20.12 -9.88 -26.31
C VAL A 36 -18.69 -10.22 -26.74
N LYS A 37 -18.56 -10.87 -27.91
CA LYS A 37 -17.28 -11.28 -28.53
C LYS A 37 -16.60 -10.12 -29.25
N TYR A 38 -15.30 -9.93 -29.02
CA TYR A 38 -14.42 -9.29 -29.99
C TYR A 38 -13.07 -10.00 -30.09
N VAL A 39 -12.66 -10.26 -31.33
CA VAL A 39 -11.38 -10.85 -31.74
C VAL A 39 -10.69 -9.83 -32.63
N LYS A 40 -9.44 -9.45 -32.32
CA LYS A 40 -8.36 -9.26 -33.32
C LYS A 40 -6.98 -9.00 -32.68
N ARG A 41 -5.97 -9.19 -33.53
CA ARG A 41 -4.52 -9.51 -33.41
C ARG A 41 -3.64 -8.54 -32.62
N PHE A 42 -2.52 -9.03 -32.06
CA PHE A 42 -1.55 -8.20 -31.34
C PHE A 42 -0.10 -8.69 -31.21
N ASP A 43 0.70 -7.75 -30.68
CA ASP A 43 2.09 -7.83 -30.26
C ASP A 43 2.29 -8.59 -28.93
N GLY A 44 3.25 -9.52 -28.96
CA GLY A 44 3.51 -10.51 -27.92
C GLY A 44 3.85 -9.96 -26.54
N ARG A 45 2.85 -9.69 -25.71
CA ARG A 45 3.04 -9.35 -24.27
C ARG A 45 3.43 -10.56 -23.45
N LYS A 46 4.40 -10.42 -22.56
CA LYS A 46 4.88 -11.49 -21.66
C LYS A 46 3.94 -11.71 -20.47
N ILE A 47 3.83 -12.97 -20.01
CA ILE A 47 3.11 -13.31 -18.78
C ILE A 47 3.93 -12.89 -17.55
N SER A 48 3.33 -12.06 -16.68
CA SER A 48 4.01 -11.59 -15.46
C SER A 48 4.07 -12.66 -14.37
N TYR A 49 2.94 -13.31 -14.05
CA TYR A 49 2.80 -14.22 -12.92
C TYR A 49 2.03 -15.51 -13.22
N ASP A 50 2.28 -16.54 -12.41
CA ASP A 50 1.63 -17.86 -12.47
C ASP A 50 1.14 -18.36 -11.12
N ARG A 51 0.35 -19.44 -11.13
CA ARG A 51 -0.07 -20.12 -9.89
C ARG A 51 1.10 -20.68 -9.07
N LYS A 52 2.14 -21.21 -9.72
CA LYS A 52 3.35 -21.68 -9.02
C LYS A 52 4.07 -20.53 -8.31
N PHE A 53 4.22 -19.40 -8.98
CA PHE A 53 4.77 -18.18 -8.37
C PHE A 53 3.90 -17.70 -7.21
N LYS A 54 2.57 -17.62 -7.38
CA LYS A 54 1.62 -17.28 -6.32
C LYS A 54 1.81 -18.14 -5.07
N LYS A 55 1.86 -19.47 -5.24
CA LYS A 55 2.03 -20.43 -4.14
C LYS A 55 3.37 -20.23 -3.42
N LYS A 56 4.46 -20.01 -4.17
CA LYS A 56 5.78 -19.71 -3.59
C LYS A 56 5.76 -18.40 -2.80
N GLN A 57 5.19 -17.35 -3.38
CA GLN A 57 5.11 -16.03 -2.77
C GLN A 57 4.26 -16.03 -1.50
N LEU A 58 3.16 -16.77 -1.47
CA LEU A 58 2.35 -16.96 -0.25
C LEU A 58 3.15 -17.61 0.88
N LYS A 59 3.86 -18.71 0.58
CA LYS A 59 4.68 -19.41 1.57
C LYS A 59 5.79 -18.49 2.12
N LEU A 60 6.42 -17.71 1.26
CA LEU A 60 7.43 -16.73 1.66
C LEU A 60 6.83 -15.63 2.56
N SER A 61 5.70 -15.07 2.18
CA SER A 61 5.01 -14.01 2.94
C SER A 61 4.61 -14.49 4.33
N ILE A 62 4.10 -15.71 4.45
CA ILE A 62 3.76 -16.33 5.75
C ILE A 62 5.02 -16.51 6.61
N ARG A 63 6.12 -17.04 6.06
CA ARG A 63 7.37 -17.23 6.81
C ARG A 63 7.94 -15.92 7.34
N LEU A 64 7.94 -14.87 6.51
CA LEU A 64 8.40 -13.56 6.93
C LEU A 64 7.49 -12.94 7.99
N THR A 65 6.17 -13.16 7.89
CA THR A 65 5.22 -12.69 8.91
C THR A 65 5.44 -13.40 10.24
N LEU A 66 5.68 -14.72 10.23
CA LEU A 66 6.03 -15.48 11.44
C LEU A 66 7.34 -14.99 12.04
N LEU A 67 8.36 -14.75 11.23
CA LEU A 67 9.64 -14.18 11.68
C LEU A 67 9.43 -12.81 12.35
N TYR A 68 8.61 -11.94 11.74
CA TYR A 68 8.27 -10.64 12.31
C TYR A 68 7.57 -10.75 13.67
N LEU A 69 6.63 -11.69 13.83
CA LEU A 69 5.96 -11.94 15.11
C LEU A 69 6.95 -12.43 16.18
N VAL A 70 7.91 -13.28 15.81
CA VAL A 70 8.99 -13.69 16.72
C VAL A 70 9.84 -12.50 17.14
N CYS A 71 10.17 -11.59 16.22
CA CYS A 71 10.90 -10.36 16.55
C CYS A 71 10.13 -9.51 17.59
N ILE A 72 8.81 -9.35 17.43
CA ILE A 72 7.97 -8.61 18.39
C ILE A 72 8.03 -9.24 19.78
N ILE A 73 7.88 -10.57 19.85
CA ILE A 73 7.89 -11.28 21.14
C ILE A 73 9.25 -11.15 21.81
N VAL A 74 10.35 -11.31 21.06
CA VAL A 74 11.71 -11.21 21.58
C VAL A 74 12.02 -9.77 22.04
N GLU A 75 11.67 -8.76 21.24
CA GLU A 75 11.80 -7.35 21.62
C GLU A 75 11.07 -7.07 22.94
N PHE A 76 9.81 -7.50 23.04
CA PHE A 76 9.01 -7.30 24.24
C PHE A 76 9.64 -7.96 25.48
N LEU A 77 10.14 -9.19 25.34
CA LEU A 77 10.80 -9.88 26.45
C LEU A 77 12.11 -9.20 26.87
N LEU A 78 12.89 -8.67 25.93
CA LEU A 78 14.14 -7.97 26.22
C LEU A 78 13.90 -6.64 26.95
N LEU A 79 12.81 -5.93 26.62
CA LEU A 79 12.43 -4.69 27.30
C LEU A 79 11.93 -4.89 28.73
N LEU A 80 11.61 -6.12 29.14
CA LEU A 80 11.21 -6.44 30.53
C LEU A 80 12.39 -6.73 31.45
N ILE A 81 13.61 -6.82 30.92
CA ILE A 81 14.82 -7.17 31.68
C ILE A 81 15.67 -5.91 31.86
N ASP A 82 15.81 -5.47 33.10
CA ASP A 82 16.65 -4.32 33.45
C ASP A 82 18.10 -4.52 32.95
N GLY A 83 18.64 -3.50 32.29
CA GLY A 83 20.00 -3.50 31.75
C GLY A 83 20.16 -4.05 30.32
N LEU A 84 19.09 -4.58 29.69
CA LEU A 84 19.12 -5.03 28.28
C LEU A 84 18.44 -4.06 27.30
N GLU A 85 18.09 -2.86 27.75
CA GLU A 85 17.37 -1.83 26.98
C GLU A 85 18.03 -1.52 25.63
N TRP A 86 19.36 -1.37 25.60
CA TRP A 86 20.11 -1.11 24.38
C TRP A 86 20.01 -2.23 23.34
N ILE A 87 19.92 -3.50 23.79
CA ILE A 87 19.70 -4.65 22.91
C ILE A 87 18.26 -4.63 22.39
N GLY A 88 17.30 -4.27 23.25
CA GLY A 88 15.91 -4.02 22.83
C GLY A 88 15.79 -2.96 21.74
N LEU A 89 16.54 -1.86 21.84
CA LEU A 89 16.58 -0.80 20.83
C LEU A 89 17.19 -1.27 19.50
N ILE A 90 18.25 -2.08 19.52
CA ILE A 90 18.82 -2.68 18.30
C ILE A 90 17.80 -3.64 17.67
N MET A 91 17.11 -4.44 18.48
CA MET A 91 16.09 -5.38 18.01
C MET A 91 14.90 -4.65 17.37
N LEU A 92 14.51 -3.50 17.90
CA LEU A 92 13.47 -2.64 17.33
C LEU A 92 13.84 -2.16 15.91
N GLN A 93 15.11 -1.78 15.68
CA GLN A 93 15.56 -1.38 14.34
C GLN A 93 15.56 -2.56 13.37
N LEU A 94 16.02 -3.72 13.81
CA LEU A 94 15.96 -4.95 13.02
C LEU A 94 14.51 -5.31 12.66
N GLN A 95 13.60 -5.19 13.61
CA GLN A 95 12.17 -5.42 13.41
C GLN A 95 11.57 -4.48 12.36
N ASN A 96 11.97 -3.21 12.33
CA ASN A 96 11.51 -2.26 11.30
C ASN A 96 11.95 -2.70 9.90
N VAL A 97 13.18 -3.20 9.75
CA VAL A 97 13.67 -3.73 8.47
C VAL A 97 12.88 -4.98 8.06
N VAL A 98 12.63 -5.91 9.00
CA VAL A 98 11.84 -7.12 8.74
C VAL A 98 10.41 -6.77 8.33
N LEU A 99 9.79 -5.77 8.96
CA LEU A 99 8.45 -5.28 8.61
C LEU A 99 8.39 -4.81 7.15
N LEU A 100 9.38 -4.04 6.70
CA LEU A 100 9.43 -3.57 5.31
C LEU A 100 9.47 -4.75 4.33
N LEU A 101 10.27 -5.78 4.63
CA LEU A 101 10.32 -7.00 3.83
C LEU A 101 8.98 -7.74 3.82
N VAL A 102 8.29 -7.82 4.95
CA VAL A 102 6.94 -8.40 5.07
C VAL A 102 5.95 -7.65 4.18
N VAL A 103 5.90 -6.31 4.29
CA VAL A 103 4.98 -5.46 3.52
C VAL A 103 5.22 -5.62 2.02
N ILE A 104 6.47 -5.52 1.56
CA ILE A 104 6.82 -5.70 0.14
C ILE A 104 6.38 -7.08 -0.36
N ASN A 105 6.64 -8.15 0.41
CA ASN A 105 6.28 -9.50 -0.01
C ASN A 105 4.76 -9.72 -0.11
N TRP A 106 3.99 -9.15 0.82
CA TRP A 106 2.54 -9.17 0.76
C TRP A 106 2.00 -8.36 -0.42
N LEU A 107 2.59 -7.19 -0.73
CA LEU A 107 2.22 -6.41 -1.91
C LEU A 107 2.45 -7.20 -3.21
N VAL A 108 3.58 -7.91 -3.34
CA VAL A 108 3.86 -8.77 -4.50
C VAL A 108 2.86 -9.94 -4.57
N TYR A 109 2.48 -10.52 -3.43
CA TYR A 109 1.46 -11.57 -3.38
C TYR A 109 0.09 -11.06 -3.85
N ILE A 110 -0.32 -9.88 -3.36
CA ILE A 110 -1.57 -9.22 -3.76
C ILE A 110 -1.55 -8.89 -5.26
N ASP A 111 -0.43 -8.41 -5.80
CA ASP A 111 -0.30 -8.16 -7.24
C ASP A 111 -0.53 -9.42 -8.07
N CYS A 112 0.14 -10.49 -7.66
CA CYS A 112 0.01 -11.79 -8.31
C CYS A 112 -1.43 -12.30 -8.26
N LEU A 113 -2.12 -12.15 -7.13
CA LEU A 113 -3.54 -12.49 -7.00
C LEU A 113 -4.41 -11.68 -7.95
N CYS A 114 -4.24 -10.35 -7.98
CA CYS A 114 -5.02 -9.47 -8.83
C CYS A 114 -4.77 -9.77 -10.32
N TYR A 115 -3.51 -9.98 -10.72
CA TYR A 115 -3.16 -10.36 -12.08
C TYR A 115 -3.82 -11.67 -12.53
N LEU A 116 -3.73 -12.74 -11.72
CA LEU A 116 -4.35 -14.03 -12.07
C LEU A 116 -5.89 -13.93 -12.11
N ARG A 117 -6.50 -13.06 -11.28
CA ARG A 117 -7.94 -12.76 -11.34
C ARG A 117 -8.29 -11.98 -12.60
N ARG A 118 -7.48 -10.99 -12.99
CA ARG A 118 -7.66 -10.26 -14.26
C ARG A 118 -7.60 -11.22 -15.44
N LEU A 119 -6.61 -12.13 -15.48
CA LEU A 119 -6.54 -13.17 -16.51
C LEU A 119 -7.83 -14.01 -16.59
N LYS A 120 -8.30 -14.52 -15.45
CA LYS A 120 -9.55 -15.31 -15.39
C LYS A 120 -10.77 -14.51 -15.86
N LYS A 121 -10.86 -13.24 -15.47
CA LYS A 121 -11.96 -12.34 -15.86
C LYS A 121 -11.99 -12.10 -17.36
N TRP A 122 -10.83 -12.02 -18.00
CA TRP A 122 -10.65 -11.85 -19.44
C TRP A 122 -10.72 -13.16 -20.24
N GLY A 123 -11.01 -14.27 -19.56
CA GLY A 123 -11.23 -15.58 -20.17
C GLY A 123 -9.99 -16.36 -20.54
N TYR A 124 -8.83 -15.92 -20.09
CA TYR A 124 -7.61 -16.71 -20.20
C TYR A 124 -7.62 -17.85 -19.18
N GLU A 125 -7.17 -19.02 -19.60
CA GLU A 125 -6.79 -20.04 -18.65
C GLU A 125 -5.63 -19.55 -17.79
N VAL A 126 -5.75 -19.70 -16.47
CA VAL A 126 -4.72 -19.25 -15.54
C VAL A 126 -3.56 -20.24 -15.57
N PRO A 127 -2.36 -19.86 -16.07
CA PRO A 127 -1.26 -20.79 -16.24
C PRO A 127 -0.76 -21.33 -14.90
N GLU A 128 -0.50 -22.64 -14.85
CA GLU A 128 0.22 -23.24 -13.72
C GLU A 128 1.71 -22.86 -13.74
N ASP A 129 2.31 -22.77 -14.94
CA ASP A 129 3.71 -22.38 -15.16
C ASP A 129 3.84 -21.54 -16.46
N LYS A 130 4.38 -20.31 -16.37
CA LYS A 130 4.56 -19.39 -17.52
C LYS A 130 5.59 -19.87 -18.49
N SER A 131 6.50 -20.76 -18.09
CA SER A 131 7.49 -21.33 -19.01
C SER A 131 6.82 -22.02 -20.21
N LYS A 132 5.59 -22.51 -20.03
CA LYS A 132 4.79 -23.13 -21.10
C LYS A 132 4.22 -22.10 -22.09
N TYR A 133 3.93 -20.89 -21.62
CA TYR A 133 3.29 -19.83 -22.39
C TYR A 133 4.05 -18.52 -22.17
N VAL A 134 5.06 -18.26 -22.99
CA VAL A 134 5.88 -17.04 -22.83
C VAL A 134 5.05 -15.77 -23.04
N HIS A 135 4.08 -15.82 -23.96
CA HIS A 135 3.23 -14.68 -24.33
C HIS A 135 1.75 -14.91 -24.02
N LEU A 136 1.06 -13.83 -23.62
CA LEU A 136 -0.37 -13.81 -23.31
C LEU A 136 -1.26 -14.33 -24.45
N GLU A 137 -0.85 -14.10 -25.71
CA GLU A 137 -1.58 -14.56 -26.90
C GLU A 137 -1.64 -16.07 -27.03
N ARG A 138 -0.66 -16.78 -26.46
CA ARG A 138 -0.57 -18.24 -26.52
C ARG A 138 -1.37 -18.91 -25.42
N LEU A 139 -1.96 -18.14 -24.49
CA LEU A 139 -2.82 -18.70 -23.46
C LEU A 139 -4.13 -19.18 -24.10
N PRO A 140 -4.53 -20.43 -23.86
CA PRO A 140 -5.85 -20.89 -24.27
C PRO A 140 -6.91 -20.01 -23.61
N LYS A 141 -7.88 -19.57 -24.41
CA LYS A 141 -9.08 -18.94 -23.89
C LYS A 141 -10.04 -20.06 -23.53
N VAL A 142 -10.53 -20.05 -22.30
CA VAL A 142 -11.64 -20.92 -21.92
C VAL A 142 -12.82 -20.51 -22.82
N GLU A 143 -13.70 -21.41 -23.22
CA GLU A 143 -14.97 -21.02 -23.84
C GLU A 143 -15.99 -20.80 -22.72
N GLY A 144 -16.52 -19.59 -22.61
CA GLY A 144 -17.46 -19.22 -21.55
C GLY A 144 -17.90 -17.76 -21.67
N ASP A 145 -18.95 -17.38 -20.94
CA ASP A 145 -19.44 -16.00 -20.87
C ASP A 145 -18.44 -15.13 -20.10
N PHE A 146 -17.46 -14.56 -20.81
CA PHE A 146 -16.49 -13.65 -20.20
C PHE A 146 -17.13 -12.30 -19.96
N LEU A 147 -17.11 -11.90 -18.69
CA LEU A 147 -17.57 -10.62 -18.20
C LEU A 147 -16.90 -9.50 -19.02
N LYS A 148 -17.71 -8.66 -19.67
CA LYS A 148 -17.26 -7.33 -20.07
C LYS A 148 -16.56 -6.70 -18.87
N SER A 149 -15.44 -6.02 -19.09
CA SER A 149 -14.88 -5.16 -18.05
C SER A 149 -16.03 -4.31 -17.50
N PRO A 150 -16.27 -4.27 -16.18
CA PRO A 150 -17.16 -3.28 -15.60
C PRO A 150 -16.75 -1.91 -16.13
N GLU A 151 -17.72 -1.07 -16.47
CA GLU A 151 -17.47 0.29 -16.98
C GLU A 151 -16.54 1.09 -16.06
N VAL A 152 -16.53 0.70 -14.79
CA VAL A 152 -15.72 1.25 -13.70
C VAL A 152 -14.69 0.24 -13.22
N SER A 153 -13.41 0.62 -13.27
CA SER A 153 -12.32 -0.15 -12.65
C SER A 153 -12.41 -0.09 -11.12
N ARG A 154 -12.67 -1.24 -10.48
CA ARG A 154 -12.69 -1.35 -9.02
C ARG A 154 -11.32 -1.13 -8.39
N GLU A 155 -10.24 -1.54 -9.06
CA GLU A 155 -8.86 -1.36 -8.59
C GLU A 155 -8.50 0.14 -8.51
N SER A 156 -8.86 0.90 -9.55
CA SER A 156 -8.61 2.35 -9.59
C SER A 156 -9.46 3.12 -8.59
N VAL A 157 -10.70 2.68 -8.36
CA VAL A 157 -11.56 3.25 -7.29
C VAL A 157 -10.98 2.94 -5.90
N ALA A 158 -10.53 1.71 -5.65
CA ALA A 158 -9.92 1.35 -4.38
C ALA A 158 -8.66 2.19 -4.10
N LEU A 159 -7.78 2.37 -5.11
CA LEU A 159 -6.61 3.25 -5.00
C LEU A 159 -7.00 4.70 -4.73
N ALA A 160 -8.02 5.23 -5.41
CA ALA A 160 -8.50 6.58 -5.17
C ALA A 160 -8.98 6.75 -3.73
N VAL A 161 -9.83 5.84 -3.23
CA VAL A 161 -10.36 5.87 -1.87
C VAL A 161 -9.23 5.78 -0.83
N LEU A 162 -8.25 4.89 -1.04
CA LEU A 162 -7.10 4.77 -0.13
C LEU A 162 -6.28 6.06 -0.06
N ASN A 163 -6.07 6.75 -1.19
CA ASN A 163 -5.38 8.04 -1.19
C ASN A 163 -6.20 9.13 -0.50
N TRP A 164 -7.53 9.12 -0.64
CA TRP A 164 -8.39 10.09 0.04
C TRP A 164 -8.42 9.85 1.56
N LEU A 165 -8.42 8.59 1.99
CA LEU A 165 -8.27 8.24 3.40
C LEU A 165 -6.90 8.70 3.93
N ALA A 166 -5.82 8.49 3.17
CA ALA A 166 -4.49 8.98 3.55
C ALA A 166 -4.45 10.51 3.69
N ALA A 167 -5.14 11.24 2.81
CA ALA A 167 -5.32 12.70 2.93
C ALA A 167 -6.01 13.07 4.25
N VAL A 168 -7.12 12.41 4.60
CA VAL A 168 -7.85 12.65 5.86
C VAL A 168 -6.97 12.37 7.07
N PHE A 169 -6.25 11.26 7.09
CA PHE A 169 -5.31 10.95 8.19
C PHE A 169 -4.18 11.97 8.30
N THR A 170 -3.69 12.49 7.17
CA THR A 170 -2.67 13.55 7.15
C THR A 170 -3.20 14.85 7.76
N ILE A 171 -4.46 15.21 7.48
CA ILE A 171 -5.11 16.38 8.11
C ILE A 171 -5.23 16.18 9.61
N ILE A 172 -5.74 15.02 10.05
CA ILE A 172 -5.91 14.71 11.48
C ILE A 172 -4.57 14.76 12.20
N GLY A 173 -3.52 14.15 11.64
CA GLY A 173 -2.18 14.17 12.20
C GLY A 173 -1.57 15.57 12.27
N GLY A 174 -1.82 16.42 11.26
CA GLY A 174 -1.36 17.80 11.28
C GLY A 174 -2.10 18.68 12.30
N ILE A 175 -3.41 18.48 12.47
CA ILE A 175 -4.17 19.15 13.53
C ILE A 175 -3.63 18.73 14.91
N GLY A 176 -3.42 17.42 15.12
CA GLY A 176 -2.83 16.91 16.37
C GLY A 176 -1.48 17.56 16.68
N PHE A 177 -0.58 17.59 15.70
CA PHE A 177 0.74 18.21 15.83
C PHE A 177 0.65 19.69 16.18
N ALA A 178 -0.22 20.44 15.47
CA ALA A 178 -0.41 21.87 15.73
C ALA A 178 -0.99 22.15 17.12
N THR A 179 -1.84 21.26 17.65
CA THR A 179 -2.38 21.39 19.01
C THR A 179 -1.36 21.03 20.10
N GLU A 180 -0.48 20.08 19.83
CA GLU A 180 0.55 19.63 20.78
C GLU A 180 1.65 20.68 20.94
N HIS A 181 2.16 21.22 19.84
CA HIS A 181 3.27 22.19 19.86
C HIS A 181 2.80 23.65 19.72
N ALA A 182 1.61 23.98 20.22
CA ALA A 182 0.99 25.30 20.05
C ALA A 182 1.85 26.47 20.56
N VAL A 183 2.81 26.19 21.46
CA VAL A 183 3.74 27.15 22.06
C VAL A 183 4.80 27.63 21.06
N VAL A 184 5.15 26.81 20.06
CA VAL A 184 6.19 27.13 19.06
C VAL A 184 5.58 27.36 17.67
N GLN A 185 4.83 28.46 17.56
CA GLN A 185 4.05 28.79 16.36
C GLN A 185 4.85 28.83 15.06
N ASP A 186 6.11 29.28 15.07
CA ASP A 186 6.92 29.37 13.85
C ASP A 186 7.25 27.99 13.26
N ILE A 187 7.57 27.01 14.12
CA ILE A 187 7.81 25.62 13.71
C ILE A 187 6.51 24.98 13.27
N VAL A 188 5.43 25.18 14.03
CA VAL A 188 4.10 24.66 13.68
C VAL A 188 3.69 25.17 12.30
N ASN A 189 3.87 26.46 12.01
CA ASN A 189 3.57 27.03 10.70
C ASN A 189 4.38 26.38 9.58
N LEU A 190 5.69 26.20 9.77
CA LEU A 190 6.54 25.52 8.79
C LEU A 190 6.09 24.06 8.56
N CYS A 191 5.78 23.34 9.64
CA CYS A 191 5.32 21.96 9.58
C CYS A 191 3.97 21.85 8.87
N MET A 192 3.04 22.77 9.15
CA MET A 192 1.74 22.83 8.48
C MET A 192 1.86 23.10 6.97
N VAL A 193 2.85 23.89 6.54
CA VAL A 193 3.15 24.07 5.11
C VAL A 193 3.58 22.75 4.47
N VAL A 194 4.47 21.99 5.11
CA VAL A 194 4.93 20.70 4.58
C VAL A 194 3.83 19.65 4.59
N ILE A 195 3.02 19.59 5.65
CA ILE A 195 1.83 18.74 5.73
C ILE A 195 0.85 19.11 4.60
N GLY A 196 0.67 20.39 4.32
CA GLY A 196 -0.10 20.89 3.18
C GLY A 196 0.43 20.38 1.83
N MET A 197 1.75 20.37 1.63
CA MET A 197 2.36 19.81 0.42
C MET A 197 2.09 18.30 0.28
N ILE A 198 2.25 17.54 1.38
CA ILE A 198 1.95 16.10 1.41
C ILE A 198 0.46 15.86 1.12
N LEU A 199 -0.43 16.66 1.68
CA LEU A 199 -1.87 16.60 1.45
C LEU A 199 -2.22 16.80 -0.03
N ILE A 200 -1.58 17.77 -0.70
CA ILE A 200 -1.75 18.01 -2.13
C ILE A 200 -1.37 16.75 -2.93
N VAL A 201 -0.25 16.09 -2.59
CA VAL A 201 0.16 14.84 -3.24
C VAL A 201 -0.91 13.76 -3.11
N TRP A 202 -1.44 13.54 -1.89
CA TRP A 202 -2.51 12.55 -1.67
C TRP A 202 -3.76 12.83 -2.50
N VAL A 203 -4.21 14.08 -2.51
CA VAL A 203 -5.41 14.49 -3.25
C VAL A 203 -5.18 14.33 -4.76
N LEU A 204 -4.03 14.76 -5.29
CA LEU A 204 -3.71 14.64 -6.71
C LEU A 204 -3.61 13.17 -7.14
N CYS A 205 -2.96 12.31 -6.35
CA CYS A 205 -2.93 10.87 -6.59
C CYS A 205 -4.35 10.27 -6.56
N GLY A 206 -5.17 10.67 -5.59
CA GLY A 206 -6.57 10.27 -5.50
C GLY A 206 -7.38 10.64 -6.74
N ILE A 207 -7.28 11.89 -7.21
CA ILE A 207 -7.94 12.36 -8.44
C ILE A 207 -7.42 11.59 -9.66
N PHE A 208 -6.11 11.35 -9.74
CA PHE A 208 -5.49 10.61 -10.83
C PHE A 208 -6.05 9.18 -10.93
N TYR A 209 -6.10 8.44 -9.82
CA TYR A 209 -6.68 7.09 -9.81
C TYR A 209 -8.19 7.10 -10.03
N TRP A 210 -8.89 8.12 -9.54
CA TRP A 210 -10.32 8.29 -9.82
C TRP A 210 -10.60 8.49 -11.31
N ARG A 211 -9.76 9.25 -12.02
CA ARG A 211 -9.87 9.41 -13.48
C ARG A 211 -9.62 8.09 -14.22
N GLN A 212 -8.70 7.26 -13.74
CA GLN A 212 -8.40 5.95 -14.33
C GLN A 212 -9.54 4.94 -14.24
N ARG A 213 -10.59 5.23 -13.44
CA ARG A 213 -11.78 4.38 -13.33
C ARG A 213 -12.49 4.16 -14.67
N GLN A 214 -12.41 5.13 -15.58
CA GLN A 214 -13.14 5.11 -16.85
C GLN A 214 -12.55 4.11 -17.85
N TYR A 215 -13.40 3.25 -18.41
CA TYR A 215 -12.99 2.23 -19.39
C TYR A 215 -12.75 2.76 -20.81
N ILE A 216 -13.42 3.84 -21.20
CA ILE A 216 -13.28 4.43 -22.53
C ILE A 216 -11.85 4.90 -22.80
N ARG A 217 -11.18 5.46 -21.77
CA ARG A 217 -9.86 6.09 -21.91
C ARG A 217 -8.70 5.19 -21.47
N TYR A 218 -8.98 4.21 -20.61
CA TYR A 218 -7.95 3.42 -19.97
C TYR A 218 -8.21 1.91 -20.07
N ARG A 219 -7.15 1.14 -20.32
CA ARG A 219 -7.14 -0.32 -20.49
C ARG A 219 -6.40 -1.03 -19.37
N ASP A 220 -6.78 -2.27 -19.08
CA ASP A 220 -6.03 -3.18 -18.21
C ASP A 220 -4.73 -3.69 -18.89
N ASP A 221 -3.83 -4.29 -18.11
CA ASP A 221 -2.55 -4.87 -18.59
C ASP A 221 -2.71 -6.13 -19.43
N VAL A 222 -3.74 -6.91 -19.15
CA VAL A 222 -4.14 -8.12 -19.87
C VAL A 222 -5.02 -7.82 -21.09
N GLU A 223 -5.43 -6.56 -21.26
CA GLU A 223 -6.36 -6.16 -22.30
C GLU A 223 -5.74 -5.97 -23.65
N PHE A 224 -6.54 -6.36 -24.64
CA PHE A 224 -6.05 -6.61 -25.95
C PHE A 224 -6.26 -5.45 -26.95
N ASP A 225 -5.94 -4.23 -26.52
CA ASP A 225 -6.21 -2.99 -27.24
C ASP A 225 -5.01 -2.06 -27.04
N ASN A 226 -4.32 -1.58 -28.08
CA ASN A 226 -3.16 -0.68 -27.94
C ASN A 226 -3.48 0.82 -27.96
N ASP A 227 -4.70 1.20 -28.29
CA ASP A 227 -5.08 2.60 -28.54
C ASP A 227 -5.40 3.34 -27.23
N ARG A 228 -5.78 2.61 -26.17
CA ARG A 228 -6.10 3.17 -24.84
C ARG A 228 -4.89 3.23 -23.90
N LYS A 229 -4.88 4.19 -22.97
CA LYS A 229 -3.81 4.36 -21.97
C LYS A 229 -3.80 3.22 -20.95
N LYS A 230 -2.63 2.67 -20.62
CA LYS A 230 -2.50 1.62 -19.61
C LYS A 230 -2.85 2.15 -18.21
N ARG A 231 -3.71 1.44 -17.48
CA ARG A 231 -4.02 1.72 -16.09
C ARG A 231 -2.86 1.34 -15.17
N VAL A 232 -2.80 2.03 -14.03
CA VAL A 232 -1.98 1.59 -12.91
C VAL A 232 -2.70 0.45 -12.22
N HIS A 233 -2.01 -0.69 -12.09
CA HIS A 233 -2.53 -1.87 -11.40
C HIS A 233 -2.54 -1.63 -9.90
N LEU A 234 -3.43 -2.31 -9.18
CA LEU A 234 -3.58 -2.16 -7.73
C LEU A 234 -2.24 -2.18 -6.97
N ALA A 235 -1.35 -3.14 -7.25
CA ALA A 235 -0.12 -3.26 -6.50
C ALA A 235 0.91 -2.17 -6.78
N ALA A 236 1.01 -1.70 -8.03
CA ALA A 236 1.86 -0.56 -8.37
C ALA A 236 1.35 0.71 -7.66
N GLY A 237 0.04 0.91 -7.64
CA GLY A 237 -0.57 2.02 -6.90
C GLY A 237 -0.40 1.90 -5.38
N LEU A 238 -0.50 0.69 -4.82
CA LEU A 238 -0.24 0.42 -3.41
C LEU A 238 1.23 0.64 -3.05
N GLY A 239 2.17 0.26 -3.92
CA GLY A 239 3.60 0.51 -3.73
C GLY A 239 3.91 2.00 -3.65
N VAL A 240 3.32 2.81 -4.54
CA VAL A 240 3.43 4.27 -4.48
C VAL A 240 2.81 4.80 -3.18
N LEU A 241 1.60 4.36 -2.83
CA LEU A 241 0.92 4.79 -1.62
C LEU A 241 1.74 4.50 -0.36
N VAL A 242 2.29 3.29 -0.23
CA VAL A 242 3.13 2.91 0.91
C VAL A 242 4.43 3.72 0.91
N GLY A 243 5.07 3.92 -0.24
CA GLY A 243 6.29 4.72 -0.34
C GLY A 243 6.08 6.18 0.09
N VAL A 244 5.00 6.81 -0.38
CA VAL A 244 4.65 8.18 0.03
C VAL A 244 4.28 8.25 1.51
N ALA A 245 3.60 7.23 2.04
CA ALA A 245 3.24 7.18 3.47
C ALA A 245 4.47 7.06 4.37
N ILE A 246 5.47 6.25 3.98
CA ILE A 246 6.74 6.15 4.71
C ILE A 246 7.50 7.47 4.67
N ALA A 247 7.59 8.11 3.50
CA ALA A 247 8.25 9.41 3.37
C ALA A 247 7.55 10.48 4.22
N ALA A 248 6.22 10.52 4.19
CA ALA A 248 5.43 11.42 5.03
C ALA A 248 5.68 11.16 6.52
N GLY A 249 5.65 9.89 6.96
CA GLY A 249 5.91 9.52 8.35
C GLY A 249 7.32 9.91 8.83
N ALA A 250 8.33 9.78 7.97
CA ALA A 250 9.69 10.23 8.27
C ALA A 250 9.76 11.75 8.44
N VAL A 251 9.07 12.51 7.58
CA VAL A 251 8.98 13.97 7.70
C VAL A 251 8.30 14.37 9.01
N PHE A 252 7.18 13.72 9.37
CA PHE A 252 6.52 13.96 10.66
C PHE A 252 7.45 13.71 11.84
N MET A 253 8.17 12.59 11.86
CA MET A 253 9.10 12.26 12.95
C MET A 253 10.22 13.30 13.11
N VAL A 254 10.77 13.82 12.02
CA VAL A 254 11.81 14.87 12.08
C VAL A 254 11.24 16.19 12.60
N MET A 255 9.99 16.49 12.25
CA MET A 255 9.30 17.70 12.71
C MET A 255 9.00 17.66 14.20
N ASP A 256 8.48 16.53 14.68
CA ASP A 256 8.24 16.23 16.10
C ASP A 256 9.51 16.45 16.92
N LEU A 257 10.59 15.77 16.54
CA LEU A 257 11.87 15.87 17.23
C LEU A 257 12.44 17.30 17.23
N GLY A 258 12.22 18.03 16.14
CA GLY A 258 12.65 19.43 16.03
C GLY A 258 11.83 20.37 16.91
N ALA A 259 10.52 20.13 17.03
CA ALA A 259 9.63 20.90 17.90
C ALA A 259 9.97 20.66 19.37
N ASP A 260 10.11 19.40 19.79
CA ASP A 260 10.50 19.00 21.15
C ASP A 260 11.82 19.64 21.58
N TYR A 261 12.83 19.61 20.69
CA TYR A 261 14.14 20.19 21.00
C TYR A 261 14.06 21.70 21.23
N ILE A 262 13.22 22.41 20.49
CA ILE A 262 13.08 23.86 20.61
C ILE A 262 12.21 24.24 21.81
N GLU A 263 11.20 23.44 22.15
CA GLU A 263 10.43 23.58 23.38
C GLU A 263 11.35 23.43 24.60
N ALA A 264 12.15 22.37 24.65
CA ALA A 264 13.13 22.16 25.72
C ALA A 264 14.16 23.31 25.82
N ALA A 265 14.68 23.78 24.68
CA ALA A 265 15.62 24.91 24.66
C ALA A 265 14.98 26.23 25.15
N ARG A 266 13.68 26.45 24.88
CA ARG A 266 12.94 27.62 25.40
C ARG A 266 12.71 27.54 26.90
N GLU A 267 12.37 26.36 27.40
CA GLU A 267 12.21 26.11 28.84
C GLU A 267 13.52 26.37 29.59
N GLU A 268 14.65 25.86 29.07
CA GLU A 268 15.99 26.12 29.63
C GLU A 268 16.36 27.62 29.59
N ALA A 269 15.92 28.34 28.55
CA ALA A 269 16.17 29.77 28.39
C ALA A 269 15.20 30.67 29.19
N GLY A 270 14.22 30.09 29.89
CA GLY A 270 13.26 30.82 30.74
C GLY A 270 12.18 31.59 29.99
N TYR A 271 11.95 31.28 28.71
CA TYR A 271 10.86 31.87 27.93
C TYR A 271 9.61 30.99 28.08
N TYR A 272 8.65 31.44 28.89
CA TYR A 272 7.28 30.90 28.95
C TYR A 272 6.34 31.74 28.08
#